data_AF-A0A928B987-F1
#
_entry.id   AF-A0A928B987-F1
#
_cell.length_a   1.000
_cell.length_b   1.000
_cell.length_c   1.000
_cell.angle_alpha   90.00
_cell.angle_beta   90.00
_cell.angle_gamma   90.00
#
_symmetry.space_group_name_H-M   'P 1'
#
loop_
_entity.id
_entity.type
_entity.pdbx_description
1 polymer ?
#
loop_
_entity_poly.entity_id
_entity_poly.type
_entity_poly.pdbx_seq_one_letter_code
_entity_poly.pdbx_strand_id
1 'polypeptide(L)'
;MNKIFCVLALMVVMLSSCEKINILDIKTTYCTATINGEEYKDVTTVREELGRRGYPFATNGRIFIGTSNNLAYIQFQLSDANGKICYYLFGGIPFGKEENFPILNKEYHIYCHPCFDISDKPAEKIADNYMEFQAKETSSMYPSGILVLKKYSDIISSSYEMPCPLSGTLIFTEYNKTNHKYSGSFKLQNMKSSGSLSYDVKGEFKVLVSFRTYSE
;
A
#
# COMPACT_ATOMS: atom_id res chain seq x y z
N MET A 1 -37.22 -10.60 25.77
CA MET A 1 -36.21 -9.92 24.92
C MET A 1 -36.93 -8.94 24.01
N ASN A 2 -36.84 -7.63 24.25
CA ASN A 2 -37.22 -6.55 23.29
C ASN A 2 -36.99 -5.12 23.84
N LYS A 3 -36.15 -4.92 24.87
CA LYS A 3 -35.89 -3.60 25.47
C LYS A 3 -34.50 -3.01 25.17
N ILE A 4 -33.59 -3.78 24.58
CA ILE A 4 -32.21 -3.31 24.27
C ILE A 4 -32.14 -2.62 22.90
N PHE A 5 -32.99 -2.98 21.94
CA PHE A 5 -32.97 -2.41 20.59
C PHE A 5 -33.43 -0.94 20.53
N CYS A 6 -34.19 -0.47 21.53
CA CYS A 6 -34.64 0.93 21.58
C CYS A 6 -33.56 1.91 22.07
N VAL A 7 -32.49 1.45 22.73
CA VAL A 7 -31.48 2.36 23.31
C VAL A 7 -30.41 2.76 22.28
N LEU A 8 -30.05 1.88 21.34
CA LEU A 8 -29.10 2.20 20.26
C LEU A 8 -29.71 3.13 19.20
N ALA A 9 -31.02 3.01 18.92
CA ALA A 9 -31.70 3.89 17.98
C ALA A 9 -31.91 5.31 18.54
N LEU A 10 -32.02 5.47 19.87
CA LEU A 10 -32.26 6.77 20.52
C LEU A 10 -30.99 7.62 20.66
N MET A 11 -29.80 7.02 20.79
CA MET A 11 -28.53 7.78 20.84
C MET A 11 -28.14 8.40 19.49
N VAL A 12 -28.64 7.87 18.38
CA VAL A 12 -28.34 8.39 17.03
C VAL A 12 -29.09 9.70 16.72
N VAL A 13 -30.10 10.08 17.52
CA VAL A 13 -30.98 11.23 17.21
C VAL A 13 -30.71 12.47 18.09
N MET A 14 -29.95 12.35 19.19
CA MET A 14 -29.87 13.40 20.24
C MET A 14 -28.60 14.29 20.21
N LEU A 15 -27.88 14.37 19.10
CA LEU A 15 -26.86 15.42 18.89
C LEU A 15 -27.21 16.26 17.65
N SER A 16 -28.35 16.92 17.74
CA SER A 16 -28.88 17.90 16.79
C SER A 16 -28.20 19.26 16.96
N SER A 17 -26.94 19.35 16.48
CA SER A 17 -26.35 20.55 15.89
C SER A 17 -25.04 20.15 15.24
N CYS A 18 -25.11 19.69 14.00
CA CYS A 18 -23.96 19.53 13.11
C CYS A 18 -24.52 19.16 11.74
N GLU A 19 -23.91 19.67 10.67
CA GLU A 19 -24.18 19.22 9.31
C GLU A 19 -24.34 17.70 9.26
N LYS A 20 -25.26 17.20 8.43
CA LYS A 20 -25.50 15.77 8.29
C LYS A 20 -24.24 15.15 7.65
N ILE A 21 -23.25 14.79 8.48
CA ILE A 21 -22.02 14.15 8.06
C ILE A 21 -22.42 12.82 7.46
N ASN A 22 -22.39 12.73 6.13
CA ASN A 22 -22.56 11.46 5.45
C ASN A 22 -21.32 10.64 5.73
N ILE A 23 -21.44 9.65 6.60
CA ILE A 23 -20.36 8.75 7.02
C ILE A 23 -19.64 8.13 5.81
N LEU A 24 -20.38 7.93 4.70
CA LEU A 24 -19.84 7.37 3.46
C LEU A 24 -18.82 8.27 2.77
N ASP A 25 -18.86 9.58 3.02
CA ASP A 25 -18.02 10.59 2.36
C ASP A 25 -16.85 11.03 3.25
N ILE A 26 -16.69 10.42 4.44
CA ILE A 26 -15.54 10.64 5.31
C ILE A 26 -14.27 10.16 4.61
N LYS A 27 -13.35 11.10 4.37
CA LYS A 27 -12.05 10.84 3.77
C LYS A 27 -11.08 10.29 4.83
N THR A 28 -10.47 9.16 4.51
CA THR A 28 -9.39 8.55 5.28
C THR A 28 -8.10 8.65 4.48
N THR A 29 -7.06 9.22 5.08
CA THR A 29 -5.71 9.25 4.50
C THR A 29 -4.93 8.06 5.03
N TYR A 30 -4.41 7.23 4.13
CA TYR A 30 -3.57 6.07 4.48
C TYR A 30 -2.09 6.39 4.35
N CYS A 31 -1.75 7.25 3.40
CA CYS A 31 -0.38 7.48 3.01
C CYS A 31 -0.24 8.91 2.48
N THR A 32 0.85 9.57 2.84
CA THR A 32 1.32 10.82 2.25
C THR A 32 2.73 10.58 1.72
N ALA A 33 2.99 11.00 0.50
CA ALA A 33 4.26 10.81 -0.18
C ALA A 33 4.76 12.16 -0.69
N THR A 34 6.02 12.49 -0.40
CA THR A 34 6.74 13.58 -1.06
C THR A 34 7.57 12.99 -2.19
N ILE A 35 7.26 13.36 -3.42
CA ILE A 35 7.93 12.90 -4.63
C ILE A 35 8.47 14.12 -5.35
N ASN A 36 9.80 14.24 -5.45
CA ASN A 36 10.47 15.37 -6.10
C ASN A 36 10.04 16.75 -5.55
N GLY A 37 9.76 16.83 -4.24
CA GLY A 37 9.33 18.06 -3.58
C GLY A 37 7.82 18.34 -3.66
N GLU A 38 7.05 17.53 -4.36
CA GLU A 38 5.59 17.64 -4.42
C GLU A 38 4.91 16.61 -3.52
N GLU A 39 3.80 17.01 -2.89
CA GLU A 39 3.03 16.17 -1.97
C GLU A 39 1.89 15.43 -2.68
N TYR A 40 1.79 14.14 -2.41
CA TYR A 40 0.76 13.24 -2.92
C TYR A 40 0.16 12.42 -1.77
N LYS A 41 -1.09 11.97 -1.93
CA LYS A 41 -1.80 11.22 -0.86
C LYS A 41 -2.58 10.02 -1.40
N ASP A 42 -2.58 8.92 -0.66
CA ASP A 42 -3.63 7.89 -0.77
C ASP A 42 -4.76 8.27 0.18
N VAL A 43 -5.78 8.91 -0.39
CA VAL A 43 -7.02 9.26 0.29
C VAL A 43 -8.13 8.44 -0.33
N THR A 44 -9.03 7.94 0.51
CA THR A 44 -10.24 7.27 0.06
C THR A 44 -11.40 7.62 0.96
N THR A 45 -12.61 7.56 0.42
CA THR A 45 -13.83 7.60 1.22
C THR A 45 -14.28 6.19 1.61
N VAL A 46 -15.09 6.07 2.67
CA VAL A 46 -15.70 4.79 3.06
C VAL A 46 -16.50 4.18 1.89
N ARG A 47 -17.20 5.02 1.11
CA ARG A 47 -17.91 4.61 -0.11
C ARG A 47 -16.98 3.95 -1.12
N GLU A 48 -15.84 4.58 -1.37
CA GLU A 48 -14.85 4.07 -2.33
C GLU A 48 -14.24 2.76 -1.85
N GLU A 49 -13.94 2.59 -0.55
CA GLU A 49 -13.39 1.32 -0.05
C GLU A 49 -14.29 0.11 -0.32
N LEU A 50 -15.60 0.31 -0.27
CA LEU A 50 -16.59 -0.74 -0.55
C LEU A 50 -16.66 -1.12 -2.04
N GLY A 51 -16.30 -0.20 -2.94
CA GLY A 51 -16.42 -0.37 -4.38
C GLY A 51 -15.10 -0.41 -5.16
N ARG A 52 -13.96 -0.21 -4.50
CA ARG A 52 -12.69 0.03 -5.19
C ARG A 52 -12.28 -1.18 -6.02
N ARG A 53 -11.87 -0.88 -7.26
CA ARG A 53 -11.15 -1.76 -8.18
C ARG A 53 -10.04 -0.90 -8.81
N GLY A 54 -8.91 -1.49 -9.16
CA GLY A 54 -7.82 -0.77 -9.84
C GLY A 54 -6.54 -0.55 -9.03
N TYR A 55 -6.37 -1.24 -7.90
CA TYR A 55 -5.06 -1.37 -7.28
C TYR A 55 -4.16 -2.35 -8.04
N PRO A 56 -2.83 -2.17 -8.04
CA PRO A 56 -1.87 -3.02 -8.74
C PRO A 56 -2.05 -4.53 -8.55
N PHE A 57 -2.36 -4.98 -7.32
CA PHE A 57 -2.56 -6.40 -7.02
C PHE A 57 -4.03 -6.82 -7.01
N ALA A 58 -4.94 -6.00 -7.52
CA ALA A 58 -6.38 -6.26 -7.57
C ALA A 58 -7.02 -6.63 -6.21
N THR A 59 -6.42 -6.16 -5.10
CA THR A 59 -6.97 -6.27 -3.75
C THR A 59 -7.19 -4.86 -3.18
N ASN A 60 -8.15 -4.71 -2.27
CA ASN A 60 -8.47 -3.40 -1.67
C ASN A 60 -7.56 -3.02 -0.48
N GLY A 61 -6.77 -3.98 0.00
CA GLY A 61 -5.82 -3.77 1.09
C GLY A 61 -4.56 -3.06 0.61
N ARG A 62 -4.15 -1.99 1.31
CA ARG A 62 -2.88 -1.30 1.00
C ARG A 62 -1.68 -2.11 1.44
N ILE A 63 -1.80 -2.76 2.60
CA ILE A 63 -0.81 -3.74 3.05
C ILE A 63 -1.53 -5.03 3.39
N PHE A 64 -1.06 -6.15 2.82
CA PHE A 64 -1.61 -7.45 3.12
C PHE A 64 -0.56 -8.55 3.11
N ILE A 65 -0.75 -9.55 3.96
CA ILE A 65 0.14 -10.71 4.07
C ILE A 65 -0.37 -11.81 3.14
N GLY A 66 0.52 -12.33 2.29
CA GLY A 66 0.26 -13.53 1.52
C GLY A 66 0.28 -14.77 2.41
N THR A 67 -0.70 -15.66 2.22
CA THR A 67 -0.97 -16.78 3.13
C THR A 67 0.09 -17.88 3.15
N SER A 68 0.92 -17.98 2.11
CA SER A 68 1.83 -19.12 1.91
C SER A 68 3.30 -18.74 1.86
N ASN A 69 3.66 -17.46 2.03
CA ASN A 69 4.97 -16.98 1.58
C ASN A 69 5.72 -16.00 2.49
N ASN A 70 5.19 -15.64 3.68
CA ASN A 70 5.79 -14.61 4.54
C ASN A 70 6.18 -13.35 3.76
N LEU A 71 5.29 -12.93 2.85
CA LEU A 71 5.44 -11.71 2.08
C LEU A 71 4.34 -10.75 2.49
N ALA A 72 4.74 -9.53 2.85
CA ALA A 72 3.86 -8.40 3.02
C ALA A 72 3.82 -7.61 1.72
N TYR A 73 2.70 -7.69 1.01
CA TYR A 73 2.44 -6.91 -0.19
C TYR A 73 2.06 -5.48 0.22
N ILE A 74 2.52 -4.51 -0.57
CA ILE A 74 2.30 -3.09 -0.34
C ILE A 74 1.79 -2.47 -1.64
N GLN A 75 0.76 -1.63 -1.56
CA GLN A 75 0.23 -0.86 -2.68
C GLN A 75 -0.47 0.41 -2.20
N PHE A 76 -0.16 1.53 -2.84
CA PHE A 76 -0.80 2.83 -2.62
C PHE A 76 -1.13 3.48 -3.95
N GLN A 77 -2.22 4.22 -3.97
CA GLN A 77 -2.60 5.08 -5.09
C GLN A 77 -2.45 6.51 -4.63
N LEU A 78 -1.51 7.23 -5.23
CA LEU A 78 -1.09 8.56 -4.82
C LEU A 78 -1.71 9.59 -5.75
N SER A 79 -2.55 10.45 -5.17
CA SER A 79 -3.22 11.55 -5.86
C SER A 79 -2.62 12.90 -5.48
N ASP A 80 -2.69 13.86 -6.40
CA ASP A 80 -2.33 15.25 -6.15
C ASP A 80 -3.36 15.97 -5.24
N ALA A 81 -3.12 17.26 -4.97
CA ALA A 81 -4.01 18.09 -4.15
C ALA A 81 -5.44 18.23 -4.72
N ASN A 82 -5.62 18.02 -6.03
CA ASN A 82 -6.91 18.06 -6.70
C ASN A 82 -7.62 16.70 -6.70
N GLY A 83 -6.99 15.66 -6.14
CA GLY A 83 -7.52 14.29 -6.12
C GLY A 83 -7.26 13.49 -7.40
N LYS A 84 -6.53 14.05 -8.37
CA LYS A 84 -6.14 13.32 -9.59
C LYS A 84 -5.10 12.27 -9.24
N ILE A 85 -5.30 11.03 -9.70
CA ILE A 85 -4.33 9.95 -9.52
C ILE A 85 -3.08 10.27 -10.34
N CYS A 86 -1.92 10.23 -9.70
CA CYS A 86 -0.64 10.57 -10.32
C CYS A 86 0.33 9.38 -10.32
N TYR A 87 0.32 8.57 -9.26
CA TYR A 87 1.23 7.43 -9.14
C TYR A 87 0.59 6.23 -8.45
N TYR A 88 1.11 5.06 -8.75
CA TYR A 88 1.01 3.87 -7.92
C TYR A 88 2.37 3.56 -7.31
N LEU A 89 2.41 3.32 -6.00
CA LEU A 89 3.58 2.79 -5.30
C LEU A 89 3.23 1.38 -4.84
N PHE A 90 3.95 0.36 -5.32
CA PHE A 90 3.60 -1.03 -4.99
C PHE A 90 4.79 -1.99 -5.03
N GLY A 91 4.61 -3.16 -4.41
CA GLY A 91 5.59 -4.23 -4.35
C GLY A 91 5.38 -5.09 -3.11
N GLY A 92 6.45 -5.52 -2.46
CA GLY A 92 6.33 -6.28 -1.23
C GLY A 92 7.65 -6.52 -0.50
N ILE A 93 7.50 -6.99 0.74
CA ILE A 93 8.56 -7.15 1.71
C ILE A 93 8.51 -8.57 2.27
N PRO A 94 9.57 -9.34 2.11
CA PRO A 94 9.70 -10.62 2.77
C PRO A 94 10.00 -10.45 4.26
N PHE A 95 9.50 -11.37 5.07
CA PHE A 95 9.76 -11.43 6.50
C PHE A 95 10.01 -12.87 6.96
N GLY A 96 10.58 -13.05 8.16
CA GLY A 96 10.90 -14.38 8.68
C GLY A 96 9.65 -15.20 8.98
N LYS A 97 9.72 -16.54 8.89
CA LYS A 97 8.59 -17.43 9.25
C LYS A 97 8.08 -17.24 10.67
N GLU A 98 9.02 -16.97 11.59
CA GLU A 98 8.74 -16.73 13.01
C GLU A 98 8.49 -15.25 13.33
N GLU A 99 8.48 -14.38 12.31
CA GLU A 99 8.30 -12.95 12.50
C GLU A 99 6.81 -12.60 12.52
N ASN A 100 6.36 -12.04 13.65
CA ASN A 100 5.07 -11.36 13.73
C ASN A 100 5.16 -10.00 13.03
N PHE A 101 5.05 -10.01 11.70
CA PHE A 101 5.20 -8.81 10.89
C PHE A 101 4.09 -7.77 11.17
N PRO A 102 4.42 -6.47 11.23
CA PRO A 102 5.75 -5.90 11.24
C PRO A 102 6.35 -5.80 12.65
N ILE A 103 7.67 -5.91 12.75
CA ILE A 103 8.45 -5.57 13.95
C ILE A 103 8.66 -4.06 13.96
N LEU A 104 8.30 -3.42 15.08
CA LEU A 104 8.52 -1.99 15.26
C LEU A 104 10.01 -1.64 15.30
N ASN A 105 10.38 -0.53 14.67
CA ASN A 105 11.73 0.02 14.54
C ASN A 105 12.74 -0.88 13.83
N LYS A 106 12.28 -1.98 13.21
CA LYS A 106 13.10 -2.79 12.31
C LYS A 106 13.17 -2.11 10.94
N GLU A 107 14.38 -2.07 10.38
CA GLU A 107 14.58 -1.68 8.99
C GLU A 107 14.26 -2.87 8.06
N TYR A 108 13.32 -2.63 7.15
CA TYR A 108 13.05 -3.52 6.03
C TYR A 108 13.70 -2.93 4.78
N HIS A 109 14.73 -3.58 4.27
CA HIS A 109 15.48 -3.09 3.12
C HIS A 109 14.73 -3.36 1.80
N ILE A 110 14.73 -2.36 0.93
CA ILE A 110 14.18 -2.42 -0.42
C ILE A 110 15.33 -2.37 -1.41
N TYR A 111 15.39 -3.35 -2.30
CA TYR A 111 16.43 -3.48 -3.31
C TYR A 111 15.89 -3.14 -4.70
N CYS A 112 16.67 -2.36 -5.46
CA CYS A 112 16.38 -2.07 -6.85
C CYS A 112 16.75 -3.27 -7.72
N HIS A 113 15.77 -4.13 -8.03
CA HIS A 113 16.03 -5.31 -8.84
C HIS A 113 16.01 -5.00 -10.35
N PRO A 114 16.96 -5.51 -11.16
CA PRO A 114 16.99 -5.32 -12.61
C PRO A 114 15.83 -5.96 -13.38
N CYS A 115 15.04 -6.84 -12.76
CA CYS A 115 13.90 -7.51 -13.44
C CYS A 115 12.82 -6.52 -13.93
N PHE A 116 12.83 -5.30 -13.41
CA PHE A 116 11.95 -4.21 -13.86
C PHE A 116 12.47 -3.47 -15.11
N ASP A 117 13.68 -3.77 -15.60
CA ASP A 117 14.29 -3.09 -16.76
C ASP A 117 13.97 -3.74 -18.12
N ILE A 118 13.47 -4.99 -18.15
CA ILE A 118 13.55 -5.84 -19.36
C ILE A 118 12.21 -6.49 -19.73
N SER A 119 11.10 -5.76 -19.64
CA SER A 119 9.80 -6.41 -19.73
C SER A 119 8.77 -5.62 -20.54
N ASP A 120 8.24 -6.29 -21.56
CA ASP A 120 6.99 -5.98 -22.26
C ASP A 120 5.74 -6.26 -21.41
N LYS A 121 5.91 -6.84 -20.21
CA LYS A 121 4.83 -7.15 -19.27
C LYS A 121 4.54 -5.97 -18.33
N PRO A 122 3.28 -5.82 -17.87
CA PRO A 122 2.93 -4.85 -16.85
C PRO A 122 3.76 -5.00 -15.58
N ALA A 123 4.22 -3.88 -15.01
CA ALA A 123 5.07 -3.83 -13.83
C ALA A 123 4.47 -4.57 -12.62
N GLU A 124 3.15 -4.57 -12.50
CA GLU A 124 2.40 -5.29 -11.48
C GLU A 124 2.63 -6.80 -11.58
N LYS A 125 2.61 -7.34 -12.79
CA LYS A 125 2.86 -8.76 -13.06
C LYS A 125 4.32 -9.13 -12.83
N ILE A 126 5.26 -8.22 -13.14
CA ILE A 126 6.69 -8.42 -12.81
C ILE A 126 6.87 -8.50 -11.29
N ALA A 127 6.28 -7.56 -10.56
CA ALA A 127 6.37 -7.52 -9.11
C ALA A 127 5.73 -8.77 -8.48
N ASP A 128 4.53 -9.16 -8.93
CA ASP A 128 3.84 -10.36 -8.42
C ASP A 128 4.68 -11.62 -8.66
N ASN A 129 5.17 -11.82 -9.89
CA ASN A 129 6.03 -12.97 -10.23
C ASN A 129 7.34 -12.98 -9.42
N TYR A 130 7.97 -11.82 -9.21
CA TYR A 130 9.20 -11.73 -8.43
C TYR A 130 8.94 -12.11 -6.97
N MET A 131 7.86 -11.61 -6.39
CA MET A 131 7.45 -11.95 -5.04
C MET A 131 7.16 -13.45 -4.93
N GLU A 132 6.38 -14.03 -5.85
CA GLU A 132 6.12 -15.47 -5.88
C GLU A 132 7.39 -16.31 -6.06
N PHE A 133 8.37 -15.84 -6.82
CA PHE A 133 9.66 -16.49 -6.94
C PHE A 133 10.44 -16.46 -5.62
N GLN A 134 10.55 -15.28 -4.99
CA GLN A 134 11.26 -15.14 -3.71
C GLN A 134 10.64 -15.97 -2.59
N ALA A 135 9.31 -16.07 -2.58
CA ALA A 135 8.56 -16.95 -1.68
C ALA A 135 8.99 -18.43 -1.73
N LYS A 136 9.31 -18.92 -2.94
CA LYS A 136 9.63 -20.34 -3.18
C LYS A 136 11.10 -20.64 -2.92
N GLU A 137 11.98 -19.70 -3.25
CA GLU A 137 13.43 -19.92 -3.28
C GLU A 137 14.15 -19.61 -1.96
N THR A 138 13.58 -18.77 -1.08
CA THR A 138 14.31 -18.35 0.12
C THR A 138 14.15 -19.32 1.29
N SER A 139 15.12 -20.25 1.39
CA SER A 139 15.32 -21.09 2.57
C SER A 139 16.29 -20.51 3.61
N SER A 140 17.13 -19.50 3.34
CA SER A 140 18.08 -19.01 4.37
C SER A 140 18.85 -17.69 4.15
N MET A 141 18.59 -16.88 3.11
CA MET A 141 19.31 -15.60 2.93
C MET A 141 18.33 -14.46 2.69
N TYR A 142 18.20 -13.56 3.67
CA TYR A 142 17.24 -12.47 3.75
C TYR A 142 17.04 -11.76 2.40
N PRO A 143 15.93 -12.00 1.68
CA PRO A 143 15.66 -11.27 0.46
C PRO A 143 15.31 -9.84 0.83
N SER A 144 15.86 -8.87 0.11
CA SER A 144 15.39 -7.49 0.22
C SER A 144 14.01 -7.39 -0.43
N GLY A 145 13.13 -6.57 0.12
CA GLY A 145 11.86 -6.25 -0.51
C GLY A 145 12.05 -5.53 -1.85
N ILE A 146 10.97 -5.43 -2.62
CA ILE A 146 10.92 -4.66 -3.86
C ILE A 146 9.80 -3.64 -3.77
N LEU A 147 10.06 -2.43 -4.25
CA LEU A 147 9.02 -1.43 -4.49
C LEU A 147 9.23 -0.77 -5.83
N VAL A 148 8.12 -0.42 -6.46
CA VAL A 148 8.04 0.20 -7.77
C VAL A 148 7.15 1.42 -7.67
N LEU A 149 7.62 2.54 -8.21
CA LEU A 149 6.77 3.68 -8.52
C LEU A 149 6.38 3.61 -9.99
N LYS A 150 5.08 3.61 -10.27
CA LYS A 150 4.54 3.69 -11.62
C LYS A 150 3.72 4.96 -11.72
N LYS A 151 3.99 5.78 -12.74
CA LYS A 151 3.16 6.94 -13.02
C LYS A 151 1.82 6.48 -13.63
N TYR A 152 0.76 7.13 -13.19
CA TYR A 152 -0.59 6.83 -13.62
C TYR A 152 -0.84 7.41 -15.02
N SER A 153 -1.44 6.61 -15.89
CA SER A 153 -1.86 7.02 -17.24
C SER A 153 -3.30 6.58 -17.45
N ASP A 154 -4.19 7.55 -17.68
CA ASP A 154 -5.58 7.33 -18.12
C ASP A 154 -5.67 6.78 -19.55
N ILE A 155 -4.59 6.96 -20.33
CA ILE A 155 -4.53 6.60 -21.74
C ILE A 155 -3.93 5.21 -21.86
N ILE A 156 -4.58 4.32 -22.63
CA ILE A 156 -3.98 3.10 -23.20
C ILE A 156 -2.94 3.55 -24.23
N SER A 157 -1.89 4.20 -23.75
CA SER A 157 -0.76 4.64 -24.57
C SER A 157 0.08 3.41 -24.84
N SER A 158 0.33 3.13 -26.13
CA SER A 158 1.13 2.00 -26.61
C SER A 158 2.59 2.05 -26.17
N SER A 159 3.06 3.17 -25.60
CA SER A 159 4.28 3.20 -24.81
C SER A 159 3.93 2.93 -23.35
N TYR A 160 4.19 1.70 -22.90
CA TYR A 160 4.24 1.37 -21.48
C TYR A 160 5.25 2.31 -20.80
N GLU A 161 4.79 3.28 -20.00
CA GLU A 161 5.72 4.05 -19.17
C GLU A 161 6.48 3.06 -18.29
N MET A 162 7.82 3.08 -18.39
CA MET A 162 8.67 2.13 -17.69
C MET A 162 8.47 2.32 -16.17
N PRO A 163 8.27 1.21 -15.43
CA PRO A 163 8.26 1.29 -13.97
C PRO A 163 9.57 1.89 -13.46
N CYS A 164 9.48 2.67 -12.39
CA CYS A 164 10.62 3.20 -11.68
C CYS A 164 10.90 2.30 -10.46
N PRO A 165 11.80 1.30 -10.57
CA PRO A 165 12.18 0.49 -9.42
C PRO A 165 12.88 1.35 -8.38
N LEU A 166 12.63 1.05 -7.11
CA LEU A 166 13.10 1.82 -5.97
C LEU A 166 14.08 1.00 -5.13
N SER A 167 14.91 1.71 -4.37
CA SER A 167 15.75 1.16 -3.31
C SER A 167 15.59 2.00 -2.05
N GLY A 168 15.88 1.44 -0.88
CA GLY A 168 15.85 2.19 0.37
C GLY A 168 15.36 1.36 1.55
N THR A 169 14.63 2.00 2.46
CA THR A 169 14.17 1.35 3.70
C THR A 169 12.72 1.69 4.03
N LEU A 170 12.07 0.72 4.66
CA LEU A 170 10.79 0.87 5.36
C LEU A 170 11.01 0.66 6.86
N ILE A 171 10.41 1.53 7.68
CA ILE A 171 10.38 1.39 9.14
C ILE A 171 8.96 1.62 9.63
N PHE A 172 8.41 0.66 10.38
CA PHE A 172 7.19 0.85 11.17
C PHE A 172 7.58 1.30 12.57
N THR A 173 7.09 2.44 13.04
CA THR A 173 7.55 3.08 14.29
C THR A 173 6.55 2.96 15.43
N GLU A 174 5.26 2.83 15.11
CA GLU A 174 4.19 2.83 16.12
C GLU A 174 3.09 1.82 15.77
N TYR A 175 2.43 1.29 16.81
CA TYR A 175 1.21 0.51 16.68
C TYR A 175 0.12 1.05 17.63
N ASN A 176 -0.98 1.51 17.04
CA ASN A 176 -2.15 1.98 17.77
C ASN A 176 -3.09 0.81 18.05
N LYS A 177 -3.18 0.43 19.33
CA LYS A 177 -4.01 -0.69 19.79
C LYS A 177 -5.52 -0.44 19.66
N THR A 178 -5.95 0.82 19.62
CA THR A 178 -7.37 1.19 19.57
C THR A 178 -7.95 1.00 18.17
N ASN A 179 -7.19 1.35 17.12
CA ASN A 179 -7.65 1.24 15.73
C ASN A 179 -6.94 0.13 14.93
N HIS A 180 -6.03 -0.61 15.57
CA HIS A 180 -5.25 -1.70 14.97
C HIS A 180 -4.46 -1.26 13.73
N LYS A 181 -3.93 -0.04 13.75
CA LYS A 181 -3.08 0.50 12.68
C LYS A 181 -1.64 0.65 13.14
N TYR A 182 -0.72 0.41 12.22
CA TYR A 182 0.67 0.75 12.34
C TYR A 182 0.93 2.12 11.72
N SER A 183 1.94 2.83 12.20
CA SER A 183 2.44 4.05 11.55
C SER A 183 3.92 3.90 11.26
N GLY A 184 4.39 4.53 10.18
CA GLY A 184 5.78 4.39 9.76
C GLY A 184 6.19 5.30 8.62
N SER A 185 7.42 5.13 8.17
CA SER A 185 8.03 5.92 7.10
C SER A 185 8.87 5.08 6.15
N PHE A 186 8.84 5.43 4.87
CA PHE A 186 9.58 4.80 3.80
C PHE A 186 10.52 5.87 3.25
N LYS A 187 11.81 5.56 3.17
CA LYS A 187 12.80 6.40 2.51
C LYS A 187 13.29 5.66 1.30
N LEU A 188 12.88 6.11 0.12
CA LEU A 188 13.10 5.41 -1.13
C LEU A 188 13.82 6.33 -2.12
N GLN A 189 14.58 5.74 -3.03
CA GLN A 189 15.28 6.46 -4.08
C GLN A 189 15.36 5.63 -5.36
N ASN A 190 15.31 6.31 -6.50
CA ASN A 190 15.63 5.72 -7.79
C ASN A 190 17.16 5.79 -8.00
N MET A 191 17.80 4.64 -8.17
CA MET A 191 19.25 4.56 -8.42
C MET A 191 19.64 4.65 -9.90
N LYS A 192 18.68 4.67 -10.83
CA LYS A 192 18.93 4.60 -12.28
C LYS A 192 18.79 5.93 -13.01
N SER A 193 18.14 6.93 -12.42
CA SER A 193 18.03 8.25 -13.04
C SER A 193 19.30 9.06 -12.81
N SER A 194 19.79 9.72 -13.87
CA SER A 194 20.94 10.63 -13.81
C SER A 194 20.75 11.84 -12.88
N GLY A 195 19.50 12.13 -12.49
CA GLY A 195 19.18 12.90 -11.29
C GLY A 195 18.70 11.95 -10.20
N SER A 196 19.27 12.03 -9.00
CA SER A 196 18.80 11.27 -7.84
C SER A 196 17.37 11.68 -7.48
N LEU A 197 16.37 10.87 -7.83
CA LEU A 197 14.99 11.08 -7.37
C LEU A 197 14.82 10.36 -6.04
N SER A 198 14.49 11.13 -5.00
CA SER A 198 14.22 10.64 -3.66
C SER A 198 12.74 10.80 -3.33
N TYR A 199 12.22 9.85 -2.58
CA TYR A 199 10.83 9.74 -2.17
C TYR A 199 10.78 9.51 -0.67
N ASP A 200 10.03 10.36 0.05
CA ASP A 200 9.72 10.16 1.47
C ASP A 200 8.23 9.87 1.59
N VAL A 201 7.89 8.72 2.16
CA VAL A 201 6.50 8.28 2.30
C VAL A 201 6.22 8.06 3.77
N LYS A 202 5.17 8.68 4.30
CA LYS A 202 4.71 8.50 5.68
C LYS A 202 3.25 8.09 5.67
N GLY A 203 2.88 7.16 6.54
CA GLY A 203 1.51 6.68 6.51
C GLY A 203 1.07 5.92 7.75
N GLU A 204 -0.24 5.73 7.80
CA GLU A 204 -0.91 4.79 8.70
C GLU A 204 -1.32 3.56 7.88
N PHE A 205 -0.81 2.41 8.30
CA PHE A 205 -0.93 1.16 7.59
C PHE A 205 -1.76 0.17 8.40
N LYS A 206 -2.74 -0.43 7.74
CA LYS A 206 -3.44 -1.59 8.27
C LYS A 206 -2.90 -2.83 7.57
N VAL A 207 -2.29 -3.72 8.34
CA VAL A 207 -1.81 -5.01 7.83
C VAL A 207 -2.96 -6.00 7.90
N LEU A 208 -3.49 -6.37 6.73
CA LEU A 208 -4.55 -7.35 6.63
C LEU A 208 -3.98 -8.73 6.31
N VAL A 209 -4.43 -9.76 7.02
CA VAL A 209 -4.22 -11.13 6.57
C VAL A 209 -5.31 -11.43 5.55
N SER A 210 -4.96 -11.47 4.27
CA SER A 210 -5.92 -11.74 3.20
C SER A 210 -5.68 -13.12 2.60
N PHE A 211 -6.74 -13.91 2.44
CA PHE A 211 -6.70 -15.14 1.66
C PHE A 211 -6.83 -14.79 0.18
N ARG A 212 -5.72 -14.88 -0.58
CA ARG A 212 -5.83 -15.01 -2.04
C ARG A 212 -6.14 -16.48 -2.33
N THR A 213 -7.42 -16.79 -2.55
CA THR A 213 -7.79 -17.98 -3.31
C THR A 213 -7.77 -17.59 -4.78
N TYR A 214 -6.83 -18.14 -5.55
CA TYR A 214 -6.92 -18.10 -7.00
C TYR A 214 -8.04 -19.07 -7.40
N SER A 215 -9.05 -18.57 -8.11
CA SER A 215 -9.81 -19.41 -9.03
C SER A 215 -8.91 -19.65 -10.24
N GLU A 216 -8.53 -20.91 -10.46
CA GLU A 216 -7.87 -21.39 -11.68
C GLU A 216 -8.67 -21.01 -12.94
#